data_AF-A0A1F5C542-F1
#
_entry.id   AF-A0A1F5C542-F1
#
_cell.length_a   1.000
_cell.length_b   1.000
_cell.length_c   1.000
_cell.angle_alpha   90.00
_cell.angle_beta   90.00
_cell.angle_gamma   90.00
#
_symmetry.space_group_name_H-M   'P 1'
#
loop_
_entity.id
_entity.type
_entity.pdbx_description
1 polymer ?
#
loop_
_entity_poly.entity_id
_entity_poly.type
_entity_poly.pdbx_seq_one_letter_code
_entity_poly.pdbx_strand_id
1 'polypeptide(L)'
;MPRRKDKSFYFQEIARTFFNLRGAPFVLSSRDMVAISSWEERGIPLRVVLEGIERAFEKYRKRAVGGRKISSLSFCETEILRAHAEFRDRTVGRAEKGESREDKRKRIKIEVERFLKSLPPEAAFIGEVYREALAVLNRREASEEALERLDARAEELITREADAAVRAEVEKRIRADFPGRPAEELRGIFLIGLVKRWREKFRVPYLSYFFY
;
A
#
# COMPACT_ATOMS: atom_id res chain seq x y z
N MET A 1 6.58 16.46 -4.75
CA MET A 1 5.30 16.05 -5.38
C MET A 1 5.24 14.52 -5.52
N PRO A 2 5.03 13.74 -4.45
CA PRO A 2 4.74 12.31 -4.55
C PRO A 2 3.21 12.13 -4.50
N ARG A 3 2.55 11.92 -5.63
CA ARG A 3 1.07 11.83 -5.67
C ARG A 3 0.51 10.78 -6.63
N ARG A 4 1.35 9.98 -7.31
CA ARG A 4 0.89 9.07 -8.37
C ARG A 4 1.06 7.57 -8.07
N LYS A 5 2.02 7.14 -7.24
CA LYS A 5 2.23 5.72 -6.91
C LYS A 5 1.27 5.21 -5.80
N ASP A 6 1.08 5.96 -4.71
CA ASP A 6 0.14 5.60 -3.62
C ASP A 6 -1.32 5.59 -4.07
N LYS A 7 -1.67 6.52 -4.97
CA LYS A 7 -2.94 6.50 -5.70
C LYS A 7 -3.23 5.15 -6.30
N SER A 8 -2.22 4.46 -6.84
CA SER A 8 -2.45 3.16 -7.46
C SER A 8 -2.83 2.08 -6.43
N PHE A 9 -2.13 2.00 -5.30
CA PHE A 9 -2.39 0.95 -4.29
C PHE A 9 -3.69 1.20 -3.52
N TYR A 10 -3.93 2.44 -3.09
CA TYR A 10 -5.17 2.82 -2.39
C TYR A 10 -6.40 2.52 -3.25
N PHE A 11 -6.36 2.90 -4.53
CA PHE A 11 -7.45 2.62 -5.47
C PHE A 11 -7.59 1.13 -5.78
N GLN A 12 -6.48 0.40 -5.96
CA GLN A 12 -6.51 -1.04 -6.26
C GLN A 12 -7.12 -1.86 -5.13
N GLU A 13 -6.74 -1.62 -3.88
CA GLU A 13 -7.24 -2.39 -2.74
C GLU A 13 -8.72 -2.09 -2.46
N ILE A 14 -9.14 -0.84 -2.63
CA ILE A 14 -10.56 -0.45 -2.56
C ILE A 14 -11.36 -1.14 -3.67
N ALA A 15 -10.87 -1.08 -4.92
CA ALA A 15 -11.54 -1.72 -6.06
C ALA A 15 -11.65 -3.23 -5.86
N ARG A 16 -10.56 -3.88 -5.45
CA ARG A 16 -10.50 -5.33 -5.18
C ARG A 16 -11.51 -5.74 -4.12
N THR A 17 -11.54 -5.04 -2.99
CA THR A 17 -12.47 -5.34 -1.88
C THR A 17 -13.91 -5.15 -2.32
N PHE A 18 -14.21 -4.07 -3.04
CA PHE A 18 -15.54 -3.80 -3.56
C PHE A 18 -16.01 -4.88 -4.55
N PHE A 19 -15.15 -5.31 -5.48
CA PHE A 19 -15.50 -6.35 -6.45
C PHE A 19 -15.72 -7.72 -5.80
N ASN A 20 -14.88 -8.07 -4.82
CA ASN A 20 -15.04 -9.30 -4.05
C ASN A 20 -16.39 -9.36 -3.33
N LEU A 21 -16.80 -8.26 -2.69
CA LEU A 21 -18.06 -8.20 -1.94
C LEU A 21 -19.31 -8.12 -2.83
N ARG A 22 -19.16 -7.52 -4.03
CA ARG A 22 -20.24 -7.38 -5.03
C ARG A 22 -20.52 -8.68 -5.80
N GLY A 23 -19.53 -9.58 -5.89
CA GLY A 23 -19.67 -10.88 -6.55
C GLY A 23 -19.79 -10.80 -8.08
N ALA A 24 -19.29 -9.72 -8.69
CA ALA A 24 -19.15 -9.59 -10.14
C ALA A 24 -18.08 -8.52 -10.47
N PRO A 25 -17.14 -8.80 -11.37
CA PRO A 25 -16.15 -7.82 -11.79
C PRO A 25 -16.82 -6.83 -12.74
N PHE A 26 -17.03 -5.61 -12.26
CA PHE A 26 -17.46 -4.49 -13.10
C PHE A 26 -16.45 -3.38 -12.89
N VAL A 27 -16.10 -2.67 -13.95
CA VAL A 27 -15.28 -1.46 -13.86
C VAL A 27 -15.84 -0.48 -12.82
N LEU A 28 -14.96 0.26 -12.13
CA LEU A 28 -15.38 1.39 -11.31
C LEU A 28 -15.99 2.47 -12.21
N SER A 29 -17.11 3.05 -11.80
CA SER A 29 -17.67 4.19 -12.53
C SER A 29 -16.80 5.44 -12.34
N SER A 30 -16.90 6.42 -13.23
CA SER A 30 -16.20 7.71 -13.06
C SER A 30 -16.53 8.38 -11.73
N ARG A 31 -17.76 8.19 -11.22
CA ARG A 31 -18.20 8.67 -9.91
C ARG A 31 -17.47 7.97 -8.76
N ASP A 32 -17.25 6.67 -8.87
CA ASP A 32 -16.51 5.88 -7.86
C ASP A 32 -15.04 6.30 -7.81
N MET A 33 -14.43 6.59 -8.97
CA MET A 33 -13.04 7.08 -9.05
C MET A 33 -12.89 8.45 -8.36
N VAL A 34 -13.84 9.36 -8.54
CA VAL A 34 -13.87 10.66 -7.86
C VAL A 34 -14.05 10.48 -6.34
N ALA A 35 -14.90 9.54 -5.90
CA ALA A 35 -15.10 9.26 -4.49
C ALA A 35 -13.82 8.76 -3.81
N ILE A 36 -13.11 7.82 -4.44
CA ILE A 36 -11.83 7.30 -3.91
C ILE A 36 -10.78 8.42 -3.83
N SER A 37 -10.66 9.27 -4.88
CA SER A 37 -9.73 10.41 -4.85
C SER A 37 -10.05 11.37 -3.71
N SER A 38 -11.34 11.62 -3.45
CA SER A 38 -11.77 12.49 -2.35
C SER A 38 -11.43 11.91 -0.98
N TRP A 39 -11.58 10.60 -0.77
CA TRP A 39 -11.21 9.96 0.51
C TRP A 39 -9.70 9.98 0.76
N GLU A 40 -8.91 9.77 -0.29
CA GLU A 40 -7.46 9.88 -0.23
C GLU A 40 -7.01 11.32 0.07
N GLU A 41 -7.59 12.32 -0.63
CA GLU A 41 -7.30 13.75 -0.39
C GLU A 41 -7.67 14.20 1.03
N ARG A 42 -8.68 13.57 1.62
CA ARG A 42 -9.10 13.78 3.02
C ARG A 42 -8.27 12.99 4.03
N GLY A 43 -7.30 12.20 3.58
CA GLY A 43 -6.40 11.42 4.43
C GLY A 43 -7.09 10.25 5.15
N ILE A 44 -8.20 9.73 4.62
CA ILE A 44 -8.90 8.61 5.24
C ILE A 44 -8.05 7.33 5.06
N PRO A 45 -7.63 6.67 6.15
CA PRO A 45 -6.75 5.50 6.04
C PRO A 45 -7.41 4.35 5.26
N LEU A 46 -6.63 3.62 4.46
CA LEU A 46 -7.13 2.50 3.64
C LEU A 46 -7.96 1.51 4.46
N ARG A 47 -7.47 1.09 5.62
CA ARG A 47 -8.17 0.15 6.53
C ARG A 47 -9.58 0.62 6.91
N VAL A 48 -9.77 1.94 7.08
CA VAL A 48 -11.05 2.54 7.45
C VAL A 48 -12.02 2.50 6.27
N VAL A 49 -11.52 2.74 5.06
CA VAL A 49 -12.32 2.62 3.84
C VAL A 49 -12.75 1.17 3.62
N LEU A 50 -11.83 0.21 3.75
CA LEU A 50 -12.15 -1.22 3.60
C LEU A 50 -13.21 -1.68 4.60
N GLU A 51 -13.04 -1.32 5.88
CA GLU A 51 -14.01 -1.60 6.95
C GLU A 51 -15.38 -0.97 6.66
N GLY A 52 -15.40 0.27 6.17
CA GLY A 52 -16.63 0.95 5.77
C GLY A 52 -17.36 0.25 4.61
N ILE A 53 -16.61 -0.26 3.63
CA ILE A 53 -17.18 -1.05 2.52
C ILE A 53 -17.79 -2.34 3.06
N GLU A 54 -17.07 -3.09 3.89
CA GLU A 54 -17.57 -4.34 4.49
C GLU A 54 -18.86 -4.11 5.29
N ARG A 55 -18.89 -3.09 6.15
CA ARG A 55 -20.07 -2.71 6.95
C ARG A 55 -21.26 -2.30 6.07
N ALA A 56 -21.02 -1.57 4.98
CA ALA A 56 -22.07 -1.19 4.04
C ALA A 56 -22.71 -2.43 3.39
N PHE A 57 -21.90 -3.39 2.94
CA PHE A 57 -22.39 -4.64 2.36
C PHE A 57 -23.10 -5.51 3.39
N GLU A 58 -22.61 -5.60 4.61
CA GLU A 58 -23.26 -6.34 5.70
C GLU A 58 -24.65 -5.76 6.02
N LYS A 59 -24.73 -4.43 6.22
CA LYS A 59 -25.99 -3.73 6.50
C LYS A 59 -26.98 -3.85 5.35
N TYR A 60 -26.48 -3.84 4.11
CA TYR A 60 -27.30 -4.06 2.93
C TYR A 60 -27.87 -5.48 2.87
N ARG A 61 -27.04 -6.52 3.11
CA ARG A 61 -27.50 -7.91 3.19
C ARG A 61 -28.59 -8.10 4.25
N LYS A 62 -28.47 -7.42 5.40
CA LYS A 62 -29.47 -7.47 6.49
C LYS A 62 -30.80 -6.76 6.17
N ARG A 63 -30.81 -5.81 5.22
CA ARG A 63 -32.00 -4.97 4.90
C ARG A 63 -32.64 -5.29 3.54
N ALA A 64 -31.94 -5.96 2.63
CA ALA A 64 -32.40 -6.17 1.27
C ALA A 64 -33.51 -7.23 1.19
N VAL A 65 -34.76 -6.80 1.36
CA VAL A 65 -35.93 -7.55 0.90
C VAL A 65 -36.04 -7.29 -0.62
N GLY A 66 -35.65 -8.26 -1.46
CA GLY A 66 -35.86 -8.19 -2.91
C GLY A 66 -34.62 -8.16 -3.82
N GLY A 67 -33.44 -8.61 -3.36
CA GLY A 67 -32.36 -9.07 -4.27
C GLY A 67 -31.63 -8.02 -5.14
N ARG A 68 -31.89 -6.72 -4.99
CA ARG A 68 -31.06 -5.67 -5.64
C ARG A 68 -29.61 -5.79 -5.14
N LYS A 69 -28.61 -5.43 -5.94
CA LYS A 69 -27.18 -5.41 -5.53
C LYS A 69 -26.69 -3.97 -5.39
N ILE A 70 -25.72 -3.72 -4.49
CA ILE A 70 -25.00 -2.44 -4.45
C ILE A 70 -24.28 -2.25 -5.78
N SER A 71 -24.54 -1.12 -6.45
CA SER A 71 -24.03 -0.83 -7.80
C SER A 71 -22.83 0.11 -7.83
N SER A 72 -22.58 0.88 -6.75
CA SER A 72 -21.54 1.93 -6.70
C SER A 72 -20.95 2.09 -5.29
N LEU A 73 -19.69 2.52 -5.21
CA LEU A 73 -18.99 2.88 -3.97
C LEU A 73 -19.62 4.08 -3.27
N SER A 74 -20.37 4.94 -3.97
CA SER A 74 -21.14 6.02 -3.36
C SER A 74 -22.15 5.51 -2.33
N PHE A 75 -22.64 4.27 -2.45
CA PHE A 75 -23.51 3.66 -1.44
C PHE A 75 -22.76 3.28 -0.15
N CYS A 76 -21.44 3.10 -0.23
CA CYS A 76 -20.60 2.77 0.93
C CYS A 76 -20.14 4.02 1.68
N GLU A 77 -20.26 5.20 1.07
CA GLU A 77 -19.71 6.46 1.61
C GLU A 77 -20.19 6.77 3.03
N THR A 78 -21.48 6.59 3.32
CA THR A 78 -22.02 6.84 4.67
C THR A 78 -21.35 5.96 5.73
N GLU A 79 -21.14 4.68 5.44
CA GLU A 79 -20.52 3.76 6.39
C GLU A 79 -19.00 3.95 6.47
N ILE A 80 -18.35 4.36 5.38
CA ILE A 80 -16.94 4.76 5.38
C ILE A 80 -16.73 6.01 6.24
N LEU A 81 -17.58 7.03 6.10
CA LEU A 81 -17.49 8.23 6.93
C LEU A 81 -17.81 7.95 8.40
N ARG A 82 -18.71 7.02 8.70
CA ARG A 82 -18.97 6.54 10.06
C ARG A 82 -17.78 5.77 10.62
N ALA A 83 -17.22 4.82 9.88
CA ALA A 83 -16.01 4.11 10.26
C ALA A 83 -14.85 5.09 10.48
N HIS A 84 -14.75 6.15 9.67
CA HIS A 84 -13.77 7.20 9.85
C HIS A 84 -14.02 8.07 11.08
N ALA A 85 -15.28 8.43 11.36
CA ALA A 85 -15.64 9.13 12.59
C ALA A 85 -15.35 8.27 13.82
N GLU A 86 -15.77 7.01 13.84
CA GLU A 86 -15.45 6.04 14.89
C GLU A 86 -13.95 5.81 15.03
N PHE A 87 -13.21 5.75 13.92
CA PHE A 87 -11.76 5.67 13.94
C PHE A 87 -11.16 6.90 14.60
N ARG A 88 -11.65 8.11 14.30
CA ARG A 88 -11.21 9.35 14.97
C ARG A 88 -11.61 9.38 16.45
N ASP A 89 -12.84 8.98 16.79
CA ASP A 89 -13.35 8.99 18.17
C ASP A 89 -12.64 7.93 19.04
N ARG A 90 -12.37 6.74 18.48
CA ARG A 90 -11.54 5.71 19.11
C ARG A 90 -10.08 6.15 19.21
N THR A 91 -9.59 6.98 18.28
CA THR A 91 -8.24 7.56 18.35
C THR A 91 -8.16 8.68 19.40
N VAL A 92 -9.28 9.36 19.70
CA VAL A 92 -9.36 10.37 20.77
C VAL A 92 -9.57 9.75 22.17
N GLY A 93 -10.33 8.66 22.28
CA GLY A 93 -10.61 7.99 23.57
C GLY A 93 -9.61 6.90 23.99
N ARG A 94 -8.66 6.52 23.12
CA ARG A 94 -7.71 5.43 23.35
C ARG A 94 -6.30 5.95 23.13
N ALA A 95 -5.77 6.61 24.17
CA ALA A 95 -4.34 6.78 24.34
C ALA A 95 -3.68 5.43 24.65
N GLU A 96 -3.76 4.47 23.74
CA GLU A 96 -2.75 3.42 23.63
C GLU A 96 -1.88 3.81 22.44
N LYS A 97 -0.65 4.23 22.76
CA LYS A 97 0.51 4.44 21.89
C LYS A 97 0.31 3.95 20.45
N GLY A 98 -0.24 4.80 19.59
CA GLY A 98 0.16 4.78 18.19
C GLY A 98 1.67 4.96 18.19
N GLU A 99 2.39 4.03 17.57
CA GLU A 99 3.85 4.06 17.50
C GLU A 99 4.28 5.48 17.10
N SER A 100 4.99 6.15 18.00
CA SER A 100 5.34 7.56 17.77
C SER A 100 6.22 7.65 16.53
N ARG A 101 6.31 8.83 15.91
CA ARG A 101 7.27 9.04 14.81
C ARG A 101 8.70 8.65 15.22
N GLU A 102 9.02 8.83 16.50
CA GLU A 102 10.29 8.42 17.07
C GLU A 102 10.44 6.90 17.16
N ASP A 103 9.38 6.17 17.53
CA ASP A 103 9.39 4.71 17.59
C ASP A 103 9.48 4.08 16.19
N LYS A 104 8.74 4.62 15.20
CA LYS A 104 8.88 4.24 13.78
C LYS A 104 10.29 4.45 13.28
N ARG A 105 10.88 5.62 13.56
CA ARG A 105 12.27 5.94 13.22
C ARG A 105 13.24 4.92 13.82
N LYS A 106 13.09 4.60 15.10
CA LYS A 106 13.93 3.62 15.80
C LYS A 106 13.84 2.25 15.13
N ARG A 107 12.63 1.81 14.75
CA ARG A 107 12.44 0.53 14.07
C ARG A 107 13.08 0.51 12.69
N ILE A 108 12.84 1.53 11.86
CA ILE A 108 13.49 1.66 10.54
C ILE A 108 15.01 1.62 10.71
N LYS A 109 15.56 2.37 11.67
CA LYS A 109 17.00 2.38 11.96
C LYS A 109 17.53 0.98 12.31
N ILE A 110 16.87 0.26 13.21
CA ILE A 110 17.27 -1.09 13.61
C ILE A 110 17.26 -2.04 12.40
N GLU A 111 16.25 -1.95 11.54
CA GLU A 111 16.16 -2.80 10.36
C GLU A 111 17.23 -2.46 9.32
N VAL A 112 17.48 -1.18 9.07
CA VAL A 112 18.56 -0.71 8.18
C VAL A 112 19.93 -1.14 8.70
N GLU A 113 20.21 -1.02 9.99
CA GLU A 113 21.46 -1.48 10.59
C GLU A 113 21.64 -2.99 10.44
N ARG A 114 20.57 -3.76 10.69
CA ARG A 114 20.59 -5.22 10.51
C ARG A 114 20.84 -5.61 9.06
N PHE A 115 20.16 -4.94 8.13
CA PHE A 115 20.33 -5.17 6.70
C PHE A 115 21.77 -4.87 6.25
N LEU A 116 22.33 -3.72 6.63
CA LEU A 116 23.71 -3.36 6.29
C LEU A 116 24.75 -4.32 6.89
N LYS A 117 24.51 -4.85 8.10
CA LYS A 117 25.39 -5.86 8.73
C LYS A 117 25.37 -7.21 8.01
N SER A 118 24.25 -7.55 7.38
CA SER A 118 24.04 -8.84 6.71
C SER A 118 23.83 -8.68 5.20
N LEU A 119 24.37 -7.59 4.63
CA LEU A 119 24.13 -7.17 3.26
C LEU A 119 24.47 -8.32 2.29
N PRO A 120 23.47 -8.96 1.65
CA PRO A 120 23.76 -10.04 0.74
C PRO A 120 24.46 -9.50 -0.52
N PRO A 121 25.37 -10.26 -1.16
CA PRO A 121 26.05 -9.84 -2.38
C PRO A 121 25.10 -9.39 -3.48
N GLU A 122 23.95 -10.06 -3.60
CA GLU A 122 22.89 -9.75 -4.56
C GLU A 122 22.26 -8.39 -4.30
N ALA A 123 22.32 -7.86 -3.08
CA ALA A 123 21.82 -6.54 -2.73
C ALA A 123 22.92 -5.48 -2.59
N ALA A 124 24.16 -5.78 -2.98
CA ALA A 124 25.26 -4.84 -2.88
C ALA A 124 24.98 -3.51 -3.61
N PHE A 125 24.23 -3.55 -4.71
CA PHE A 125 23.88 -2.38 -5.53
C PHE A 125 22.99 -1.35 -4.81
N ILE A 126 22.23 -1.75 -3.78
CA ILE A 126 21.48 -0.81 -2.93
C ILE A 126 22.24 -0.41 -1.67
N GLY A 127 23.41 -0.99 -1.40
CA GLY A 127 24.15 -0.76 -0.15
C GLY A 127 24.47 0.72 0.12
N GLU A 128 24.74 1.52 -0.91
CA GLU A 128 24.94 2.96 -0.79
C GLU A 128 23.68 3.69 -0.31
N VAL A 129 22.53 3.36 -0.90
CA VAL A 129 21.24 3.96 -0.54
C VAL A 129 20.92 3.72 0.94
N TYR A 130 21.20 2.52 1.45
CA TYR A 130 20.96 2.18 2.85
C TYR A 130 21.97 2.82 3.80
N ARG A 131 23.23 3.02 3.37
CA ARG A 131 24.22 3.81 4.13
C ARG A 131 23.80 5.28 4.24
N GLU A 132 23.31 5.86 3.15
CA GLU A 132 22.73 7.21 3.15
C GLU A 132 21.50 7.30 4.06
N ALA A 133 20.61 6.30 4.01
CA ALA A 133 19.43 6.23 4.87
C ALA A 133 19.80 6.16 6.35
N LEU A 134 20.80 5.35 6.70
CA LEU A 134 21.32 5.28 8.07
C LEU A 134 21.87 6.63 8.54
N ALA A 135 22.57 7.37 7.66
CA ALA A 135 23.06 8.70 7.97
C ALA A 135 21.91 9.69 8.25
N VAL A 136 20.80 9.63 7.47
CA VAL A 136 19.59 10.42 7.73
C VAL A 136 18.95 10.03 9.06
N LEU A 137 18.80 8.72 9.31
CA LEU A 137 18.20 8.17 10.53
C LEU A 137 19.00 8.45 11.79
N ASN A 138 20.28 8.80 11.69
CA ASN A 138 21.14 9.19 12.82
C ASN A 138 21.06 10.68 13.17
N ARG A 139 20.48 11.53 12.32
CA ARG A 139 20.31 12.97 12.60
C ARG A 139 19.27 13.20 13.69
N ARG A 140 19.38 14.27 14.47
CA ARG A 140 18.41 14.58 15.54
C ARG A 140 16.97 14.70 14.98
N GLU A 141 16.84 15.31 13.81
CA GLU A 141 15.63 15.38 13.00
C GLU A 141 15.86 14.63 11.68
N ALA A 142 15.26 13.45 11.54
CA ALA A 142 15.29 12.70 10.29
C ALA A 142 14.21 13.26 9.36
N SER A 143 14.59 13.63 8.13
CA SER A 143 13.60 14.04 7.11
C SER A 143 12.92 12.80 6.54
N GLU A 144 11.61 12.68 6.79
CA GLU A 144 10.76 11.64 6.22
C GLU A 144 10.81 11.71 4.68
N GLU A 145 10.84 12.91 4.10
CA GLU A 145 10.95 13.12 2.65
C GLU A 145 12.28 12.64 2.08
N ALA A 146 13.38 12.76 2.85
CA ALA A 146 14.67 12.21 2.44
C ALA A 146 14.64 10.67 2.43
N LEU A 147 13.99 10.06 3.42
CA LEU A 147 13.83 8.60 3.49
C LEU A 147 12.90 8.08 2.38
N GLU A 148 11.82 8.79 2.05
CA GLU A 148 10.96 8.47 0.91
C GLU A 148 11.72 8.52 -0.42
N ARG A 149 12.56 9.55 -0.64
CA ARG A 149 13.40 9.66 -1.84
C ARG A 149 14.39 8.49 -1.93
N LEU A 150 15.01 8.12 -0.81
CA LEU A 150 15.93 6.99 -0.75
C LEU A 150 15.20 5.66 -1.00
N ASP A 151 13.98 5.48 -0.46
CA ASP A 151 13.16 4.30 -0.72
C ASP A 151 12.82 4.17 -2.21
N ALA A 152 12.40 5.27 -2.84
CA ALA A 152 12.09 5.31 -4.27
C ALA A 152 13.33 4.98 -5.13
N ARG A 153 14.51 5.48 -4.76
CA ARG A 153 15.78 5.14 -5.43
C ARG A 153 16.11 3.66 -5.26
N ALA A 154 15.88 3.08 -4.08
CA ALA A 154 16.03 1.64 -3.88
C ALA A 154 15.07 0.83 -4.78
N GLU A 155 13.79 1.23 -4.88
CA GLU A 155 12.84 0.56 -5.78
C GLU A 155 13.27 0.59 -7.24
N GLU A 156 13.79 1.73 -7.72
CA GLU A 156 14.26 1.88 -9.09
C GLU A 156 15.46 0.96 -9.37
N LEU A 157 16.43 0.93 -8.45
CA LEU A 157 17.58 0.04 -8.56
C LEU A 157 17.16 -1.44 -8.53
N ILE A 158 16.25 -1.81 -7.63
CA ILE A 158 15.71 -3.18 -7.56
C ILE A 158 15.01 -3.54 -8.87
N THR A 159 14.18 -2.64 -9.39
CA THR A 159 13.48 -2.84 -10.66
C THR A 159 14.43 -3.06 -11.82
N ARG A 160 15.60 -2.39 -11.81
CA ARG A 160 16.62 -2.52 -12.85
C ARG A 160 17.45 -3.79 -12.71
N GLU A 161 17.93 -4.08 -11.50
CA GLU A 161 18.92 -5.14 -11.23
C GLU A 161 18.30 -6.47 -10.80
N ALA A 162 16.98 -6.55 -10.55
CA ALA A 162 16.35 -7.80 -10.10
C ALA A 162 16.64 -8.99 -11.01
N ASP A 163 16.99 -10.12 -10.40
CA ASP A 163 17.41 -11.32 -11.10
C ASP A 163 16.29 -11.94 -11.94
N ALA A 164 16.67 -12.60 -13.03
CA ALA A 164 15.72 -13.20 -13.98
C ALA A 164 14.81 -14.25 -13.34
N ALA A 165 15.27 -14.95 -12.30
CA ALA A 165 14.46 -15.94 -11.61
C ALA A 165 13.32 -15.30 -10.82
N VAL A 166 13.58 -14.19 -10.10
CA VAL A 166 12.53 -13.42 -9.41
C VAL A 166 11.55 -12.81 -10.41
N ARG A 167 12.04 -12.27 -11.54
CA ARG A 167 11.16 -11.75 -12.60
C ARG A 167 10.23 -12.83 -13.14
N ALA A 168 10.77 -14.00 -13.49
CA ALA A 168 9.97 -15.13 -14.00
C ALA A 168 8.94 -15.64 -12.98
N GLU A 169 9.30 -15.68 -11.68
CA GLU A 169 8.39 -16.04 -10.61
C GLU A 169 7.18 -15.08 -10.54
N VAL A 170 7.45 -13.77 -10.59
CA VAL A 170 6.41 -12.73 -10.55
C VAL A 170 5.56 -12.75 -11.81
N GLU A 171 6.15 -12.92 -13.00
CA GLU A 171 5.41 -13.05 -14.26
C GLU A 171 4.47 -14.26 -14.25
N LYS A 172 4.96 -15.42 -13.80
CA LYS A 172 4.15 -16.64 -13.70
C LYS A 172 2.95 -16.42 -12.79
N ARG A 173 3.16 -15.77 -11.64
CA ARG A 173 2.10 -15.46 -10.69
C ARG A 173 1.07 -14.50 -11.29
N ILE A 174 1.52 -13.42 -11.93
CA ILE A 174 0.63 -12.44 -12.57
C ILE A 174 -0.18 -13.07 -13.69
N ARG A 175 0.42 -13.93 -14.51
CA ARG A 175 -0.30 -14.63 -15.58
C ARG A 175 -1.40 -15.55 -15.03
N ALA A 176 -1.17 -16.19 -13.89
CA ALA A 176 -2.15 -17.03 -13.21
C ALA A 176 -3.28 -16.19 -12.58
N ASP A 177 -2.93 -15.09 -11.92
CA ASP A 177 -3.88 -14.24 -11.19
C ASP A 177 -4.70 -13.33 -12.14
N PHE A 178 -4.18 -13.01 -13.33
CA PHE A 178 -4.78 -12.06 -14.28
C PHE A 178 -4.78 -12.59 -15.74
N PRO A 179 -5.51 -13.68 -16.03
CA PRO A 179 -5.58 -14.23 -17.38
C PRO A 179 -6.24 -13.24 -18.36
N GLY A 180 -5.68 -13.14 -19.58
CA GLY A 180 -6.27 -12.38 -20.68
C GLY A 180 -6.16 -10.85 -20.61
N ARG A 181 -5.37 -10.30 -19.67
CA ARG A 181 -5.18 -8.85 -19.54
C ARG A 181 -4.12 -8.29 -20.51
N PRO A 182 -4.28 -7.06 -21.02
CA PRO A 182 -3.29 -6.40 -21.86
C PRO A 182 -1.95 -6.19 -21.14
N ALA A 183 -0.84 -6.26 -21.88
CA ALA A 183 0.50 -6.17 -21.30
C ALA A 183 0.75 -4.83 -20.59
N GLU A 184 0.20 -3.72 -21.10
CA GLU A 184 0.30 -2.42 -20.45
C GLU A 184 -0.35 -2.36 -19.07
N GLU A 185 -1.48 -3.02 -18.86
CA GLU A 185 -2.18 -3.07 -17.57
C GLU A 185 -1.39 -3.88 -16.54
N LEU A 186 -0.73 -4.94 -17.01
CA LEU A 186 0.06 -5.83 -16.16
C LEU A 186 1.42 -5.24 -15.78
N ARG A 187 1.95 -4.26 -16.53
CA ARG A 187 3.26 -3.63 -16.24
C ARG A 187 3.33 -3.03 -14.84
N GLY A 188 2.30 -2.29 -14.42
CA GLY A 188 2.28 -1.68 -13.08
C GLY A 188 2.26 -2.73 -11.96
N ILE A 189 1.43 -3.76 -12.14
CA ILE A 189 1.30 -4.89 -11.21
C ILE A 189 2.62 -5.66 -11.11
N PHE A 190 3.27 -5.86 -12.26
CA PHE A 190 4.58 -6.50 -12.35
C PHE A 190 5.65 -5.76 -11.58
N LEU A 191 5.79 -4.44 -11.77
CA LEU A 191 6.81 -3.65 -11.09
C LEU A 191 6.63 -3.66 -9.56
N ILE A 192 5.38 -3.52 -9.09
CA ILE A 192 5.06 -3.58 -7.66
C ILE A 192 5.36 -4.98 -7.09
N GLY A 193 4.92 -6.03 -7.80
CA GLY A 193 5.17 -7.41 -7.41
C GLY A 193 6.65 -7.78 -7.39
N LEU A 194 7.42 -7.27 -8.36
CA LEU A 194 8.86 -7.46 -8.49
C LEU A 194 9.61 -6.89 -7.30
N VAL A 195 9.37 -5.61 -6.99
CA VAL A 195 10.03 -4.93 -5.86
C VAL A 195 9.68 -5.63 -4.55
N LYS A 196 8.40 -5.94 -4.33
CA LYS A 196 7.95 -6.64 -3.12
C LYS A 196 8.62 -8.01 -2.96
N ARG A 197 8.58 -8.84 -4.01
CA ARG A 197 9.14 -10.19 -3.97
C ARG A 197 10.65 -10.18 -3.77
N TRP A 198 11.33 -9.27 -4.44
CA TRP A 198 12.78 -9.12 -4.31
C TRP A 198 13.17 -8.67 -2.90
N ARG A 199 12.47 -7.68 -2.33
CA ARG A 199 12.68 -7.24 -0.94
C ARG A 199 12.44 -8.36 0.06
N GLU A 200 11.39 -9.16 -0.11
CA GLU A 200 11.12 -10.32 0.75
C GLU A 200 12.25 -11.37 0.67
N LYS A 201 12.68 -11.72 -0.54
CA LYS A 201 13.74 -12.73 -0.78
C LYS A 201 15.06 -12.34 -0.12
N PHE A 202 15.45 -11.08 -0.21
CA PHE A 202 16.73 -10.58 0.32
C PHE A 202 16.59 -9.83 1.65
N ARG A 203 15.41 -9.90 2.30
CA ARG A 203 15.08 -9.26 3.58
C ARG A 203 15.43 -7.77 3.64
N VAL A 204 15.12 -7.06 2.55
CA VAL A 204 15.46 -5.66 2.36
C VAL A 204 14.35 -4.78 2.96
N PRO A 205 14.62 -4.02 4.03
CA PRO A 205 13.60 -3.26 4.73
C PRO A 205 13.19 -2.02 3.94
N TYR A 206 11.95 -1.57 4.13
CA TYR A 206 11.51 -0.29 3.58
C TYR A 206 12.12 0.87 4.36
N LEU A 207 12.27 2.03 3.71
CA LEU A 207 12.74 3.26 4.36
C LEU A 207 11.59 4.25 4.63
N SER A 208 10.49 4.15 3.89
CA SER A 208 9.32 5.01 4.08
C SER A 208 8.55 4.64 5.34
N TYR A 209 8.15 5.67 6.10
CA TYR A 209 7.32 5.54 7.31
C TYR A 209 5.94 4.97 7.02
N PHE A 210 5.49 5.00 5.76
CA PHE A 210 4.23 4.41 5.34
C PHE A 210 4.17 2.90 5.60
N PHE A 211 5.32 2.20 5.53
CA PHE A 211 5.40 0.75 5.70
C PHE A 211 5.57 0.30 7.16
N TYR A 212 5.51 1.24 8.11
CA TYR A 212 5.76 1.05 9.53
C TYR A 212 4.62 1.67 10.37
#